data_AF-C5KQC3-F1
#
_entry.id   AF-C5KQC3-F1
#
_cell.length_a   1.000
_cell.length_b   1.000
_cell.length_c   1.000
_cell.angle_alpha   90.00
_cell.angle_beta   90.00
_cell.angle_gamma   90.00
#
_symmetry.space_group_name_H-M   'P 1'
#
loop_
_entity.id
_entity.type
_entity.pdbx_description
1 polymer ?
#
loop_
_entity_poly.entity_id
_entity_poly.type
_entity_poly.pdbx_seq_one_letter_code
_entity_poly.pdbx_strand_id
1 'polypeptide(L)'
;MSTSSTTFSECLKETDACRRPNFEGLNASEATFAARQVLRNMSVLKTEEQRRQDIIRCQEEEAIRRKQEELIEKAAEERRAIKAKLEKVRLEQLEKDESQALVRQRQEVASAIEALKEAQNRCTQHKKQIEEDILNASISLMESRIKLPVKAVEDIPKSSATFELSGGYTDLGADGFSTPPPKSTSGGSLSGWL
;
A
#
# COMPACT_ATOMS: atom_id res chain seq x y z
N MET A 1 -18.81 15.24 48.02
CA MET A 1 -19.35 14.79 49.32
C MET A 1 -18.46 13.65 49.80
N SER A 2 -17.65 13.86 50.84
CA SER A 2 -16.78 12.81 51.39
C SER A 2 -17.62 11.86 52.25
N THR A 3 -17.89 10.67 51.74
CA THR A 3 -18.39 9.55 52.55
C THR A 3 -17.19 8.90 53.23
N SER A 4 -16.69 9.50 54.29
CA SER A 4 -15.73 8.83 55.19
C SER A 4 -16.49 7.76 55.96
N SER A 5 -16.56 6.55 55.38
CA SER A 5 -17.06 5.35 56.02
C SER A 5 -16.04 4.94 57.10
N THR A 6 -16.24 5.38 58.34
CA THR A 6 -15.46 4.93 59.49
C THR A 6 -15.51 3.40 59.57
N THR A 7 -14.34 2.78 59.52
CA THR A 7 -14.22 1.32 59.61
C THR A 7 -14.52 0.85 61.03
N PHE A 8 -14.99 -0.39 61.20
CA PHE A 8 -15.21 -0.96 62.54
C PHE A 8 -13.90 -0.99 63.33
N SER A 9 -12.75 -1.17 62.67
CA SER A 9 -11.42 -1.00 63.28
C SER A 9 -11.14 0.42 63.80
N GLU A 10 -11.60 1.47 63.13
CA GLU A 10 -11.48 2.85 63.61
C GLU A 10 -12.41 3.12 64.79
N CYS A 11 -13.65 2.64 64.75
CA CYS A 11 -14.60 2.74 65.88
C CYS A 11 -14.07 2.05 67.16
N LEU A 12 -13.39 0.90 67.02
CA LEU A 12 -12.76 0.18 68.13
C LEU A 12 -11.53 0.89 68.71
N LYS A 13 -10.89 1.77 67.93
CA LYS A 13 -9.75 2.54 68.41
C LYS A 13 -10.18 3.73 69.25
N GLU A 14 -11.38 4.27 69.02
CA GLU A 14 -11.90 5.47 69.68
C GLU A 14 -12.62 5.19 71.00
N THR A 15 -12.99 3.93 71.28
CA THR A 15 -13.73 3.55 72.49
C THR A 15 -12.90 2.67 73.43
N ASP A 16 -12.52 3.23 74.58
CA ASP A 16 -11.69 2.55 75.60
C ASP A 16 -12.38 1.31 76.19
N ALA A 17 -13.72 1.32 76.26
CA ALA A 17 -14.57 0.21 76.69
C ALA A 17 -14.47 -1.03 75.77
N CYS A 18 -14.15 -0.84 74.49
CA CYS A 18 -13.97 -1.95 73.55
C CYS A 18 -12.57 -2.57 73.62
N ARG A 19 -11.58 -1.84 74.14
CA ARG A 19 -10.21 -2.33 74.36
C ARG A 19 -10.05 -3.00 75.72
N ARG A 20 -10.77 -2.51 76.73
CA ARG A 20 -10.79 -3.04 78.10
C ARG A 20 -12.24 -3.19 78.56
N PRO A 21 -12.92 -4.28 78.19
CA PRO A 21 -14.25 -4.54 78.70
C PRO A 21 -14.20 -4.62 80.24
N ASN A 22 -15.01 -3.79 80.89
CA ASN A 22 -15.17 -3.81 82.34
C ASN A 22 -16.12 -4.96 82.71
N PHE A 23 -15.69 -5.81 83.64
CA PHE A 23 -16.47 -6.96 84.14
C PHE A 23 -16.82 -6.82 85.63
N GLU A 24 -16.75 -5.61 86.17
CA GLU A 24 -17.18 -5.29 87.53
C GLU A 24 -18.60 -5.84 87.83
N GLY A 25 -18.75 -6.51 88.98
CA GLY A 25 -20.01 -7.12 89.42
C GLY A 25 -20.21 -8.59 89.05
N LEU A 26 -19.33 -9.19 88.24
CA LEU A 26 -19.35 -10.62 87.93
C LEU A 26 -18.47 -11.43 88.89
N ASN A 27 -18.86 -12.67 89.19
CA ASN A 27 -17.97 -13.60 89.89
C ASN A 27 -16.80 -14.04 88.98
N ALA A 28 -15.73 -14.61 89.57
CA ALA A 28 -14.52 -14.95 88.81
C ALA A 28 -14.78 -15.89 87.61
N SER A 29 -15.71 -16.84 87.74
CA SER A 29 -16.11 -17.75 86.65
C SER A 29 -16.85 -17.03 85.52
N GLU A 30 -17.77 -16.15 85.85
CA GLU A 30 -18.57 -15.35 84.90
C GLU A 30 -17.71 -14.32 84.19
N ALA A 31 -16.82 -13.63 84.90
CA ALA A 31 -15.88 -12.66 84.32
C ALA A 31 -14.96 -13.35 83.29
N THR A 32 -14.47 -14.56 83.61
CA THR A 32 -13.61 -15.31 82.70
C THR A 32 -14.39 -15.86 81.48
N PHE A 33 -15.64 -16.25 81.66
CA PHE A 33 -16.51 -16.69 80.57
C PHE A 33 -16.87 -15.53 79.63
N ALA A 34 -17.29 -14.39 80.20
CA ALA A 34 -17.62 -13.18 79.46
C ALA A 34 -16.41 -12.66 78.67
N ALA A 35 -15.21 -12.63 79.26
CA ALA A 35 -13.98 -12.24 78.57
C ALA A 35 -13.68 -13.15 77.36
N ARG A 36 -13.83 -14.47 77.51
CA ARG A 36 -13.65 -15.43 76.40
C ARG A 36 -14.70 -15.23 75.30
N GLN A 37 -15.95 -14.94 75.67
CA GLN A 37 -17.02 -14.70 74.71
C GLN A 37 -16.80 -13.39 73.93
N VAL A 38 -16.35 -12.33 74.60
CA VAL A 38 -16.00 -11.05 73.96
C VAL A 38 -14.88 -11.25 72.94
N LEU A 39 -13.79 -11.94 73.31
CA LEU A 39 -12.69 -12.20 72.37
C LEU A 39 -13.13 -13.01 71.14
N ARG A 40 -14.01 -14.01 71.33
CA ARG A 40 -14.60 -14.76 70.21
C ARG A 40 -15.45 -13.87 69.31
N ASN A 41 -16.36 -13.10 69.86
CA ASN A 41 -17.22 -12.20 69.08
C ASN A 41 -16.41 -11.15 68.33
N MET A 42 -15.37 -10.59 68.96
CA MET A 42 -14.45 -9.64 68.35
C MET A 42 -13.69 -10.25 67.17
N SER A 43 -13.26 -11.52 67.28
CA SER A 43 -12.59 -12.22 66.18
C SER A 43 -13.51 -12.41 64.96
N VAL A 44 -14.78 -12.75 65.20
CA VAL A 44 -15.80 -12.91 64.14
C VAL A 44 -16.09 -11.57 63.46
N LEU A 45 -16.23 -10.50 64.23
CA LEU A 45 -16.46 -9.16 63.67
C LEU A 45 -15.29 -8.68 62.82
N LYS A 46 -14.04 -8.96 63.23
CA LYS A 46 -12.86 -8.65 62.43
C LYS A 46 -12.83 -9.42 61.10
N THR A 47 -13.20 -10.71 61.11
CA THR A 47 -13.28 -11.49 59.87
C THR A 47 -14.38 -11.03 58.94
N GLU A 48 -15.53 -10.62 59.47
CA GLU A 48 -16.63 -10.07 58.68
C GLU A 48 -16.29 -8.69 58.10
N GLU A 49 -15.60 -7.84 58.86
CA GLU A 49 -15.09 -6.56 58.36
C GLU A 49 -14.09 -6.77 57.21
N GLN A 50 -13.13 -7.68 57.38
CA GLN A 50 -12.17 -8.03 56.33
C GLN A 50 -12.89 -8.51 55.06
N ARG A 51 -13.87 -9.41 55.21
CA ARG A 51 -14.67 -9.92 54.09
C ARG A 51 -15.42 -8.80 53.35
N ARG A 52 -16.00 -7.85 54.08
CA ARG A 52 -16.68 -6.69 53.48
C ARG A 52 -15.71 -5.79 52.72
N GLN A 53 -14.54 -5.51 53.29
CA GLN A 53 -13.50 -4.74 52.61
C GLN A 53 -13.02 -5.41 51.34
N ASP A 54 -12.82 -6.73 51.36
CA ASP A 54 -12.41 -7.50 50.18
C ASP A 54 -13.47 -7.46 49.08
N ILE A 55 -14.76 -7.56 49.44
CA ILE A 55 -15.87 -7.44 48.48
C ILE A 55 -15.89 -6.05 47.83
N ILE A 56 -15.76 -4.98 48.63
CA ILE A 56 -15.75 -3.61 48.11
C ILE A 56 -14.58 -3.42 47.16
N ARG A 57 -13.38 -3.85 47.54
CA ARG A 57 -12.19 -3.76 46.68
C ARG A 57 -12.38 -4.49 45.35
N CYS A 58 -12.93 -5.71 45.38
CA CYS A 58 -13.23 -6.45 44.15
C CYS A 58 -14.23 -5.70 43.25
N GLN A 59 -15.27 -5.11 43.84
CA GLN A 59 -16.28 -4.32 43.10
C GLN A 59 -15.68 -3.04 42.49
N GLU A 60 -14.81 -2.36 43.22
CA GLU A 60 -14.09 -1.17 42.72
C GLU A 60 -13.16 -1.54 41.56
N GLU A 61 -12.38 -2.62 41.70
CA GLU A 61 -11.50 -3.13 40.64
C GLU A 61 -12.28 -3.58 39.39
N GLU A 62 -13.42 -4.24 39.56
CA GLU A 62 -14.32 -4.58 38.45
C GLU A 62 -14.91 -3.33 37.77
N ALA A 63 -15.34 -2.34 38.55
CA ALA A 63 -15.87 -1.10 37.99
C ALA A 63 -14.81 -0.32 37.19
N ILE A 64 -13.55 -0.32 37.67
CA ILE A 64 -12.43 0.27 36.95
C ILE A 64 -12.14 -0.52 35.66
N ARG A 65 -12.09 -1.86 35.74
CA ARG A 65 -11.86 -2.70 34.56
C ARG A 65 -12.90 -2.50 33.48
N ARG A 66 -14.20 -2.48 33.82
CA ARG A 66 -15.28 -2.23 32.86
C ARG A 66 -15.13 -0.87 32.17
N LYS A 67 -14.81 0.19 32.92
CA LYS A 67 -14.54 1.51 32.33
C LYS A 67 -13.34 1.51 31.38
N GLN A 68 -12.28 0.76 31.72
CA GLN A 68 -11.12 0.63 30.84
C GLN A 68 -11.46 -0.15 29.57
N GLU A 69 -12.23 -1.23 29.68
CA GLU A 69 -12.70 -2.02 28.53
C GLU A 69 -13.54 -1.15 27.58
N GLU A 70 -14.49 -0.36 28.09
CA GLU A 70 -15.28 0.57 27.28
C GLU A 70 -14.41 1.61 26.55
N LEU A 71 -13.36 2.13 27.20
CA LEU A 71 -12.42 3.06 26.58
C LEU A 71 -11.58 2.39 25.49
N ILE A 72 -11.14 1.15 25.73
CA ILE A 72 -10.38 0.36 24.75
C ILE A 72 -11.27 0.06 23.53
N GLU A 73 -12.52 -0.31 23.74
CA GLU A 73 -13.48 -0.61 22.69
C GLU A 73 -13.75 0.64 21.83
N LYS A 74 -14.06 1.79 22.45
CA LYS A 74 -14.23 3.06 21.74
C LYS A 74 -12.99 3.44 20.93
N ALA A 75 -11.80 3.33 21.53
CA ALA A 75 -10.55 3.61 20.82
C ALA A 75 -10.29 2.61 19.67
N ALA A 76 -10.74 1.36 19.79
CA ALA A 76 -10.65 0.38 18.71
C ALA A 76 -11.62 0.72 17.56
N GLU A 77 -12.85 1.14 17.86
CA GLU A 77 -13.82 1.60 16.88
C GLU A 77 -13.35 2.84 16.12
N GLU A 78 -12.83 3.84 16.84
CA GLU A 78 -12.26 5.04 16.23
C GLU A 78 -11.09 4.71 15.30
N ARG A 79 -10.19 3.80 15.71
CA ARG A 79 -9.10 3.33 14.86
C ARG A 79 -9.60 2.63 13.60
N ARG A 80 -10.63 1.78 13.71
CA ARG A 80 -11.26 1.13 12.54
C ARG A 80 -11.88 2.17 11.61
N ALA A 81 -12.60 3.16 12.16
CA ALA A 81 -13.23 4.22 11.38
C ALA A 81 -12.19 5.09 10.65
N ILE A 82 -11.09 5.46 11.32
CA ILE A 82 -9.98 6.20 10.69
C ILE A 82 -9.34 5.37 9.58
N LYS A 83 -9.08 4.08 9.82
CA LYS A 83 -8.50 3.19 8.81
C LYS A 83 -9.40 3.07 7.57
N ALA A 84 -10.72 2.95 7.76
CA ALA A 84 -11.67 2.91 6.65
C ALA A 84 -11.70 4.22 5.85
N LYS A 85 -11.66 5.38 6.54
CA LYS A 85 -11.56 6.69 5.87
C LYS A 85 -10.25 6.84 5.09
N LEU A 86 -9.13 6.41 5.66
CA LEU A 86 -7.82 6.47 5.00
C LEU A 86 -7.79 5.58 3.76
N GLU A 87 -8.37 4.38 3.82
CA GLU A 87 -8.49 3.50 2.65
C GLU A 87 -9.37 4.12 1.56
N LYS A 88 -10.48 4.76 1.94
CA LYS A 88 -11.31 5.49 0.98
C LYS A 88 -10.53 6.59 0.25
N VAL A 89 -9.78 7.41 1.00
CA VAL A 89 -8.95 8.48 0.43
C VAL A 89 -7.86 7.89 -0.48
N ARG A 90 -7.25 6.77 -0.09
CA ARG A 90 -6.26 6.07 -0.90
C ARG A 90 -6.85 5.62 -2.25
N LEU A 91 -8.05 5.04 -2.25
CA LEU A 91 -8.73 4.62 -3.48
C LEU A 91 -9.11 5.81 -4.37
N GLU A 92 -9.66 6.87 -3.78
CA GLU A 92 -9.98 8.11 -4.52
C GLU A 92 -8.73 8.75 -5.16
N GLN A 93 -7.57 8.64 -4.50
CA GLN A 93 -6.31 9.13 -5.05
C GLN A 93 -5.83 8.25 -6.22
N LEU A 94 -5.93 6.93 -6.09
CA LEU A 94 -5.58 6.01 -7.17
C LEU A 94 -6.44 6.26 -8.42
N GLU A 95 -7.76 6.43 -8.27
CA GLU A 95 -8.65 6.76 -9.39
C GLU A 95 -8.26 8.07 -10.07
N LYS A 96 -7.88 9.09 -9.30
CA LYS A 96 -7.39 10.36 -9.84
C LYS A 96 -6.08 10.17 -10.61
N ASP A 97 -5.13 9.42 -10.06
CA ASP A 97 -3.83 9.19 -10.71
C ASP A 97 -4.00 8.40 -12.02
N GLU A 98 -4.88 7.38 -12.04
CA GLU A 98 -5.26 6.64 -13.25
C GLU A 98 -5.90 7.56 -14.29
N SER A 99 -6.82 8.43 -13.88
CA SER A 99 -7.46 9.39 -14.80
C SER A 99 -6.44 10.37 -15.39
N GLN A 100 -5.47 10.84 -14.60
CA GLN A 100 -4.39 11.71 -15.08
C GLN A 100 -3.44 10.98 -16.04
N ALA A 101 -3.10 9.72 -15.75
CA ALA A 101 -2.29 8.89 -16.63
C ALA A 101 -2.97 8.71 -18.00
N LEU A 102 -4.28 8.47 -18.04
CA LEU A 102 -5.05 8.38 -19.29
C LEU A 102 -5.04 9.71 -20.07
N VAL A 103 -5.14 10.85 -19.39
CA VAL A 103 -5.05 12.17 -20.05
C VAL A 103 -3.67 12.37 -20.67
N ARG A 104 -2.58 12.04 -19.95
CA ARG A 104 -1.22 12.12 -20.48
C ARG A 104 -1.03 11.20 -21.68
N GLN A 105 -1.50 9.96 -21.60
CA GLN A 105 -1.43 9.01 -22.72
C GLN A 105 -2.16 9.55 -23.95
N ARG A 106 -3.34 10.16 -23.77
CA ARG A 106 -4.07 10.79 -24.89
C ARG A 106 -3.30 11.95 -25.51
N GLN A 107 -2.65 12.78 -24.70
CA GLN A 107 -1.80 13.88 -25.19
C GLN A 107 -0.58 13.36 -25.96
N GLU A 108 0.08 12.33 -25.45
CA GLU A 108 1.23 11.69 -26.11
C GLU A 108 0.82 11.07 -27.46
N VAL A 109 -0.31 10.36 -27.50
CA VAL A 109 -0.84 9.79 -28.75
C VAL A 109 -1.21 10.89 -29.74
N ALA A 110 -1.86 11.98 -29.29
CA ALA A 110 -2.18 13.11 -30.16
C ALA A 110 -0.91 13.75 -30.76
N SER A 111 0.12 13.98 -29.94
CA SER A 111 1.41 14.51 -30.39
C SER A 111 2.11 13.57 -31.37
N ALA A 112 2.08 12.25 -31.12
CA ALA A 112 2.65 11.25 -32.04
C ALA A 112 1.92 11.24 -33.39
N ILE A 113 0.59 11.38 -33.39
CA ILE A 113 -0.21 11.48 -34.63
C ILE A 113 0.15 12.74 -35.41
N GLU A 114 0.32 13.90 -34.74
CA GLU A 114 0.76 15.13 -35.40
C GLU A 114 2.15 14.99 -36.02
N ALA A 115 3.12 14.43 -35.28
CA ALA A 115 4.45 14.17 -35.79
C ALA A 115 4.44 13.22 -37.00
N LEU A 116 3.59 12.18 -36.99
CA LEU A 116 3.42 11.27 -38.12
C LEU A 116 2.81 11.98 -39.33
N LYS A 117 1.81 12.85 -39.15
CA LYS A 117 1.23 13.65 -40.24
C LYS A 117 2.28 14.58 -40.86
N GLU A 118 3.11 15.23 -40.04
CA GLU A 118 4.20 16.07 -40.53
C GLU A 118 5.26 15.27 -41.30
N ALA A 119 5.64 14.09 -40.80
CA ALA A 119 6.56 13.20 -41.50
C ALA A 119 5.97 12.70 -42.84
N GLN A 120 4.68 12.35 -42.86
CA GLN A 120 3.98 11.98 -44.09
C GLN A 120 3.93 13.14 -45.09
N ASN A 121 3.64 14.36 -44.64
CA ASN A 121 3.65 15.54 -45.49
C ASN A 121 5.04 15.79 -46.10
N ARG A 122 6.12 15.68 -45.30
CA ARG A 122 7.49 15.76 -45.81
C ARG A 122 7.79 14.67 -46.85
N CYS A 123 7.39 13.43 -46.57
CA CYS A 123 7.59 12.31 -47.50
C CYS A 123 6.83 12.50 -48.82
N THR A 124 5.59 12.98 -48.77
CA THR A 124 4.79 13.27 -49.97
C THR A 124 5.36 14.44 -50.77
N GLN A 125 5.92 15.47 -50.13
CA GLN A 125 6.65 16.53 -50.81
C GLN A 125 7.90 16.00 -51.50
N HIS A 126 8.73 15.21 -50.81
CA HIS A 126 9.90 14.58 -51.41
C HIS A 126 9.54 13.67 -52.59
N LYS A 127 8.45 12.91 -52.49
CA LYS A 127 7.94 12.09 -53.60
C LYS A 127 7.64 12.97 -54.83
N LYS A 128 6.90 14.06 -54.65
CA LYS A 128 6.57 15.00 -55.76
C LYS A 128 7.83 15.59 -56.40
N GLN A 129 8.80 15.98 -55.58
CA GLN A 129 10.09 16.49 -56.05
C GLN A 129 10.81 15.46 -56.94
N ILE A 130 10.88 14.20 -56.50
CA ILE A 130 11.51 13.12 -57.26
C ILE A 130 10.76 12.85 -58.57
N GLU A 131 9.41 12.87 -58.54
CA GLU A 131 8.59 12.70 -59.75
C GLU A 131 8.86 13.82 -60.77
N GLU A 132 8.96 15.08 -60.32
CA GLU A 132 9.32 16.23 -61.16
C GLU A 132 10.75 16.11 -61.71
N ASP A 133 11.71 15.70 -60.87
CA ASP A 133 13.11 15.51 -61.27
C ASP A 133 13.25 14.42 -62.35
N ILE A 134 12.54 13.30 -62.20
CA ILE A 134 12.51 12.21 -63.20
C ILE A 134 11.89 12.69 -64.50
N LEU A 135 10.78 13.44 -64.45
CA LEU A 135 10.14 14.02 -65.63
C LEU A 135 11.09 14.98 -66.36
N ASN A 136 11.74 15.89 -65.63
CA ASN A 136 12.71 16.83 -66.18
C ASN A 136 13.93 16.13 -66.79
N ALA A 137 14.46 15.11 -66.12
CA ALA A 137 15.55 14.29 -66.65
C ALA A 137 15.13 13.56 -67.94
N SER A 138 13.90 13.04 -67.98
CA SER A 138 13.35 12.33 -69.15
C SER A 138 13.17 13.28 -70.34
N ILE A 139 12.65 14.48 -70.12
CA ILE A 139 12.54 15.53 -71.15
C ILE A 139 13.93 15.91 -71.66
N SER A 140 14.90 16.15 -70.77
CA SER A 140 16.29 16.46 -71.14
C SER A 140 16.94 15.34 -71.98
N LEU A 141 16.66 14.07 -71.67
CA LEU A 141 17.10 12.92 -72.45
C LEU A 141 16.43 12.86 -73.84
N MET A 142 15.15 13.20 -73.96
CA MET A 142 14.48 13.27 -75.26
C MET A 142 15.00 14.44 -76.11
N GLU A 143 15.19 15.61 -75.53
CA GLU A 143 15.74 16.79 -76.22
C GLU A 143 17.19 16.58 -76.68
N SER A 144 18.00 15.87 -75.89
CA SER A 144 19.36 15.48 -76.30
C SER A 144 19.36 14.40 -77.38
N ARG A 145 18.40 13.47 -77.39
CA ARG A 145 18.22 12.50 -78.49
C ARG A 145 17.82 13.17 -79.81
N ILE A 146 17.06 14.27 -79.79
CA ILE A 146 16.75 15.06 -81.01
C ILE A 146 18.01 15.69 -81.63
N LYS A 147 19.11 15.80 -80.88
CA LYS A 147 20.40 16.34 -81.36
C LYS A 147 21.42 15.28 -81.75
N LEU A 148 21.08 13.98 -81.74
CA LEU A 148 22.00 12.96 -82.27
C LEU A 148 22.03 13.04 -83.80
N PRO A 149 23.19 13.36 -84.43
CA PRO A 149 23.33 13.11 -85.85
C PRO A 149 23.24 11.60 -86.08
N VAL A 150 22.42 11.18 -87.03
CA VAL A 150 22.21 9.78 -87.49
C VAL A 150 23.50 9.08 -87.95
N LYS A 151 24.67 9.74 -87.85
CA LYS A 151 25.96 9.26 -88.34
C LYS A 151 26.80 8.45 -87.34
N ALA A 152 26.34 8.21 -86.11
CA ALA A 152 27.08 7.43 -85.11
C ALA A 152 26.46 6.05 -84.81
N VAL A 153 25.63 5.52 -85.70
CA VAL A 153 25.07 4.16 -85.56
C VAL A 153 25.90 3.10 -86.31
N GLU A 154 26.85 3.48 -87.16
CA GLU A 154 27.64 2.51 -87.94
C GLU A 154 29.00 2.10 -87.34
N ASP A 155 29.48 2.75 -86.27
CA ASP A 155 30.76 2.39 -85.62
C ASP A 155 30.58 1.81 -84.20
N ILE A 156 29.64 0.90 -84.02
CA ILE A 156 29.64 0.02 -82.85
C ILE A 156 30.40 -1.27 -83.24
N PRO A 157 31.63 -1.50 -82.75
CA PRO A 157 32.19 -2.84 -82.82
C PRO A 157 31.28 -3.76 -82.01
N LYS A 158 30.74 -4.79 -82.66
CA LYS A 158 30.02 -5.90 -81.99
C LYS A 158 31.03 -6.68 -81.15
N SER A 159 31.43 -6.15 -80.00
CA SER A 159 32.13 -6.95 -79.00
C SER A 159 31.11 -7.81 -78.28
N SER A 160 31.10 -9.10 -78.62
CA SER A 160 30.42 -10.16 -77.88
C SER A 160 31.03 -10.30 -76.49
N ALA A 161 30.61 -9.44 -75.56
CA ALA A 161 30.85 -9.64 -74.15
C ALA A 161 29.59 -10.25 -73.54
N THR A 162 29.56 -11.58 -73.48
CA THR A 162 28.65 -12.32 -72.61
C THR A 162 29.03 -11.99 -71.16
N PHE A 163 28.24 -11.12 -70.53
CA PHE A 163 28.28 -10.94 -69.09
C PHE A 163 27.33 -11.98 -68.47
N GLU A 164 27.89 -13.06 -67.94
CA GLU A 164 27.14 -14.02 -67.14
C GLU A 164 26.71 -13.35 -65.83
N LEU A 165 25.41 -13.11 -65.69
CA LEU A 165 24.79 -12.79 -64.41
C LEU A 165 24.66 -14.07 -63.58
N SER A 166 25.74 -14.50 -62.93
CA SER A 166 25.65 -15.43 -61.78
C SER A 166 25.35 -14.65 -60.51
N GLY A 167 24.19 -13.97 -60.49
CA GLY A 167 23.64 -13.33 -59.31
C GLY A 167 22.49 -14.16 -58.77
N GLY A 168 22.80 -15.13 -57.91
CA GLY A 168 21.78 -15.87 -57.17
C GLY A 168 20.93 -14.91 -56.35
N TYR A 169 19.65 -14.78 -56.71
CA TYR A 169 18.62 -14.20 -55.86
C TYR A 169 18.51 -15.09 -54.62
N THR A 170 19.06 -14.62 -53.50
CA THR A 170 18.60 -15.09 -52.19
C THR A 170 17.32 -14.34 -51.88
N ASP A 171 16.22 -15.05 -52.10
CA ASP A 171 14.93 -14.82 -51.47
C ASP A 171 15.13 -14.91 -49.95
N LEU A 172 15.42 -13.77 -49.31
CA LEU A 172 15.43 -13.67 -47.86
C LEU A 172 13.99 -13.51 -47.39
N GLY A 173 13.37 -14.68 -47.24
CA GLY A 173 12.49 -15.06 -46.14
C GLY A 173 11.75 -13.92 -45.45
N ALA A 174 10.47 -13.80 -45.80
CA ALA A 174 9.47 -13.55 -44.78
C ALA A 174 9.62 -14.66 -43.72
N ASP A 175 10.24 -14.33 -42.58
CA ASP A 175 10.03 -14.91 -41.24
C ASP A 175 11.12 -14.37 -40.30
N GLY A 176 10.82 -13.25 -39.64
CA GLY A 176 11.79 -12.51 -38.83
C GLY A 176 11.15 -11.70 -37.70
N PHE A 177 10.09 -12.23 -37.08
CA PHE A 177 9.60 -11.71 -35.79
C PHE A 177 10.61 -12.09 -34.69
N SER A 178 11.67 -11.29 -34.54
CA SER A 178 12.55 -11.34 -33.36
C SER A 178 12.03 -10.38 -32.29
N THR A 179 11.07 -10.84 -31.49
CA THR A 179 10.89 -10.33 -30.13
C THR A 179 12.06 -10.81 -29.27
N PRO A 180 12.76 -9.94 -28.51
CA PRO A 180 13.79 -10.41 -27.58
C PRO A 180 13.15 -11.23 -26.44
N PRO A 181 13.83 -12.27 -25.91
CA PRO A 181 13.28 -13.10 -24.85
C PRO A 181 13.27 -12.37 -23.50
N PRO A 182 12.32 -12.68 -22.59
CA PRO A 182 12.34 -12.13 -21.23
C PRO A 182 13.54 -12.70 -20.46
N LYS A 183 14.23 -11.84 -19.69
CA LYS A 183 15.27 -12.26 -18.75
C LYS A 183 14.65 -13.12 -17.66
N SER A 184 14.91 -14.43 -17.71
CA SER A 184 14.74 -15.36 -16.60
C SER A 184 15.86 -15.13 -15.59
N THR A 185 15.54 -14.57 -14.43
CA THR A 185 16.38 -14.69 -13.23
C THR A 185 16.03 -15.99 -12.52
N SER A 186 16.76 -17.05 -12.83
CA SER A 186 16.83 -18.27 -12.04
C SER A 186 18.25 -18.47 -11.55
N GLY A 187 18.45 -18.46 -10.24
CA GLY A 187 19.74 -18.75 -9.62
C GLY A 187 19.76 -18.29 -8.18
N GLY A 188 19.22 -19.11 -7.28
CA GLY A 188 19.23 -18.86 -5.84
C GLY A 188 20.64 -18.88 -5.25
N SER A 189 20.79 -18.14 -4.15
CA SER A 189 21.90 -18.31 -3.20
C SER A 189 21.32 -18.34 -1.79
N LEU A 190 21.60 -19.44 -1.11
CA LEU A 190 21.36 -19.68 0.31
C LEU A 190 22.27 -18.79 1.16
N SER A 191 21.66 -17.96 2.00
CA SER A 191 22.18 -17.45 3.28
C SER A 191 20.95 -16.90 4.02
N GLY A 192 20.49 -17.45 5.15
CA GLY A 192 21.27 -17.83 6.31
C GLY A 192 21.47 -16.59 7.18
N TRP A 193 20.92 -16.65 8.40
CA TRP A 193 21.13 -15.79 9.57
C TRP A 193 20.07 -14.71 9.87
N LEU A 194 19.44 -14.92 11.03
CA LEU A 194 18.69 -14.01 11.94
C LEU A 194 17.23 -13.68 11.58
#